data_AF-A0A7Y6PWA4-F1
#
_entry.id   AF-A0A7Y6PWA4-F1
#
_cell.length_a   1.000
_cell.length_b   1.000
_cell.length_c   1.000
_cell.angle_alpha   90.00
_cell.angle_beta   90.00
_cell.angle_gamma   90.00
#
_symmetry.space_group_name_H-M   'P 1'
#
loop_
_entity.id
_entity.type
_entity.pdbx_description
1 polymer ?
#
loop_
_entity_poly.entity_id
_entity_poly.type
_entity_poly.pdbx_seq_one_letter_code
_entity_poly.pdbx_strand_id
1 'polypeptide(L)'
;MQEVTPIDPQIKVGKLPNGLTYYVMKHEKPEQRAALWLAVDAGSVLEDDDQRGLAHFVEHMAFNGTKKFPKQAIVDYVEKVG
;
A
#
# COMPACT_ATOMS: atom_id res chain seq x y z
N MET A 1 13.45 -27.16 -8.06
CA MET A 1 12.82 -26.45 -6.93
C MET A 1 13.68 -25.25 -6.65
N GLN A 2 13.16 -24.04 -6.81
CA GLN A 2 13.93 -22.81 -6.62
C GLN A 2 14.14 -22.63 -5.11
N GLU A 3 15.40 -22.56 -4.67
CA GLU A 3 15.70 -22.28 -3.26
C GLU A 3 15.19 -20.89 -2.89
N VAL A 4 14.33 -20.83 -1.87
CA VAL A 4 13.80 -19.58 -1.37
C VAL A 4 14.91 -18.93 -0.53
N THR A 5 15.42 -17.79 -0.99
CA THR A 5 16.37 -17.00 -0.21
C THR A 5 15.71 -16.59 1.12
N PRO A 6 16.38 -16.76 2.26
CA PRO A 6 15.81 -16.38 3.55
C PRO A 6 15.52 -14.87 3.57
N ILE A 7 14.39 -14.51 4.16
CA ILE A 7 14.04 -13.11 4.43
C ILE A 7 15.04 -12.54 5.43
N ASP A 8 15.42 -11.27 5.26
CA ASP A 8 16.27 -10.56 6.21
C ASP A 8 15.71 -10.68 7.64
N PRO A 9 16.47 -11.18 8.63
CA PRO A 9 16.03 -11.32 10.01
C PRO A 9 15.57 -10.02 10.67
N GLN A 10 15.95 -8.85 10.15
CA GLN A 10 15.50 -7.54 10.63
C GLN A 10 14.03 -7.26 10.26
N ILE A 11 13.46 -8.00 9.30
CA ILE A 11 12.08 -7.84 8.85
C ILE A 11 11.17 -8.76 9.65
N LYS A 12 10.29 -8.15 10.45
CA LYS A 12 9.19 -8.86 11.09
C LYS A 12 8.07 -9.09 10.09
N VAL A 13 7.82 -10.35 9.77
CA VAL A 13 6.72 -10.79 8.90
C VAL A 13 5.59 -11.37 9.74
N GLY A 14 4.35 -11.10 9.37
CA GLY A 14 3.19 -11.75 9.97
C GLY A 14 1.94 -11.59 9.12
N LYS A 15 0.86 -12.25 9.57
CA LYS A 15 -0.44 -12.22 8.91
C LYS A 15 -1.53 -11.97 9.95
N LEU A 16 -2.39 -11.00 9.69
CA LEU A 16 -3.54 -10.69 10.54
C LEU A 16 -4.66 -11.73 10.32
N PRO A 17 -5.62 -11.87 11.26
CA PRO A 17 -6.74 -12.80 11.12
C PRO A 17 -7.60 -12.59 9.86
N ASN A 18 -7.65 -11.34 9.36
CA ASN A 18 -8.38 -11.00 8.13
C ASN A 18 -7.62 -11.33 6.84
N GLY A 19 -6.40 -11.87 6.94
CA GLY A 19 -5.59 -12.28 5.81
C GLY A 19 -4.55 -11.27 5.35
N LEU A 20 -4.50 -10.05 5.90
CA LEU A 20 -3.49 -9.05 5.54
C LEU A 20 -2.10 -9.49 6.03
N THR A 21 -1.16 -9.66 5.09
CA THR A 21 0.25 -9.87 5.40
C THR A 21 0.92 -8.51 5.64
N TYR A 22 1.74 -8.43 6.68
CA TYR A 22 2.52 -7.23 6.97
C TYR A 22 4.02 -7.55 7.05
N TYR A 23 4.81 -6.55 6.70
CA TYR A 23 6.27 -6.54 6.79
C TYR A 23 6.67 -5.27 7.55
N VAL A 24 7.41 -5.42 8.64
CA VAL A 24 7.88 -4.28 9.45
C VAL A 24 9.39 -4.41 9.64
N MET A 25 10.12 -3.38 9.25
CA MET A 25 11.56 -3.27 9.45
C MET A 25 11.85 -1.99 10.21
N LYS A 26 12.64 -2.07 11.29
CA LYS A 26 13.13 -0.87 11.98
C LYS A 26 14.24 -0.27 11.14
N HIS A 27 14.12 1.03 10.85
CA HIS A 27 15.19 1.79 10.21
C HIS A 27 15.46 3.06 11.01
N GLU A 28 16.73 3.34 11.30
CA GLU A 28 17.12 4.43 12.20
C GLU A 28 17.46 5.73 11.46
N LYS A 29 17.59 5.68 10.12
CA LYS A 29 17.99 6.82 9.29
C LYS A 29 17.08 6.97 8.07
N PRO A 30 16.48 8.13 7.79
CA PRO A 30 16.47 9.33 8.62
C PRO A 30 15.77 9.10 9.96
N GLU A 31 16.28 9.74 11.01
CA GLU A 31 15.72 9.63 12.35
C GLU A 31 14.29 10.21 12.39
N GLN A 32 13.47 9.67 13.30
CA GLN A 32 12.11 10.17 13.55
C GLN A 32 11.19 10.17 12.30
N ARG A 33 11.42 9.22 11.38
CA ARG A 33 10.60 9.02 10.19
C ARG A 33 10.12 7.58 10.11
N ALA A 34 8.96 7.39 9.50
CA ALA A 34 8.44 6.10 9.10
C ALA A 34 7.89 6.20 7.68
N ALA A 35 8.08 5.16 6.88
CA ALA A 35 7.43 5.00 5.59
C ALA A 35 6.35 3.94 5.72
N LEU A 36 5.15 4.21 5.23
CA LEU A 36 4.03 3.28 5.25
C LEU A 36 3.58 3.03 3.82
N TRP A 37 3.47 1.75 3.46
CA TRP A 37 3.13 1.32 2.10
C TRP A 37 2.00 0.29 2.21
N LEU A 38 0.96 0.45 1.38
CA LEU A 38 -0.07 -0.56 1.18
C LEU A 38 0.13 -1.14 -0.22
N ALA A 39 0.65 -2.37 -0.27
CA ALA A 39 0.76 -3.10 -1.52
C ALA A 39 -0.56 -3.85 -1.79
N VAL A 40 -1.08 -3.69 -3.01
CA VAL A 40 -2.21 -4.47 -3.51
C VAL A 40 -1.66 -5.40 -4.58
N ASP A 41 -1.87 -6.70 -4.41
CA ASP A 41 -1.47 -7.72 -5.38
C ASP A 41 -2.46 -7.76 -6.56
N ALA A 42 -2.61 -6.62 -7.23
CA ALA A 42 -3.43 -6.42 -8.41
C ALA A 42 -2.86 -5.28 -9.26
N GLY A 43 -3.01 -5.37 -10.58
CA GLY A 43 -2.53 -4.36 -11.52
C GLY A 43 -3.03 -4.63 -12.94
N SER A 44 -2.53 -3.85 -13.91
CA SER A 44 -3.03 -3.90 -15.30
C SER A 44 -2.88 -5.25 -16.00
N VAL A 45 -1.94 -6.09 -15.58
CA VAL A 45 -1.76 -7.46 -16.10
C VAL A 45 -3.00 -8.35 -15.84
N LEU A 46 -3.81 -8.00 -14.83
CA LEU A 46 -5.03 -8.72 -14.48
C LEU A 46 -6.29 -8.11 -15.09
N GLU A 47 -6.16 -7.08 -15.94
CA GLU A 47 -7.30 -6.45 -16.61
C GLU A 47 -7.76 -7.28 -17.81
N ASP A 48 -9.08 -7.42 -17.95
CA ASP A 48 -9.70 -7.89 -19.19
C ASP A 48 -9.64 -6.82 -20.29
N ASP A 49 -9.93 -7.21 -21.54
CA ASP A 49 -9.87 -6.31 -22.69
C ASP A 49 -10.77 -5.07 -22.57
N ASP A 50 -11.92 -5.20 -21.90
CA ASP A 50 -12.87 -4.13 -21.63
C ASP A 50 -12.58 -3.35 -20.33
N GLN A 51 -11.51 -3.69 -19.61
CA GLN A 51 -11.11 -3.10 -18.33
C GLN A 51 -9.76 -2.36 -18.39
N ARG A 52 -9.19 -2.21 -19.59
CA ARG A 52 -7.86 -1.62 -19.77
C ARG A 52 -7.77 -0.21 -19.17
N GLY A 53 -6.86 -0.04 -18.22
CA GLY A 53 -6.61 1.21 -17.50
C GLY A 53 -7.42 1.38 -16.22
N LEU A 54 -8.30 0.44 -15.85
CA LEU A 54 -9.09 0.52 -14.63
C LEU A 54 -8.24 0.43 -13.36
N ALA A 55 -7.18 -0.38 -13.33
CA ALA A 55 -6.29 -0.49 -12.17
C ALA A 55 -5.66 0.87 -11.83
N HIS A 56 -5.15 1.58 -12.84
CA HIS A 56 -4.64 2.94 -12.67
C HIS A 56 -5.78 3.92 -12.33
N PHE A 57 -6.93 3.84 -13.00
CA PHE A 57 -8.06 4.71 -12.68
C PHE A 57 -8.52 4.56 -11.22
N VAL A 58 -8.59 3.33 -10.71
CA VAL A 58 -8.94 3.03 -9.31
C VAL A 58 -7.91 3.62 -8.34
N GLU A 59 -6.63 3.59 -8.68
CA GLU A 59 -5.57 4.23 -7.89
C GLU A 59 -5.79 5.75 -7.75
N HIS A 60 -6.12 6.45 -8.85
CA HIS A 60 -6.51 7.87 -8.78
C HIS A 60 -7.75 8.07 -7.90
N MET A 61 -8.75 7.19 -8.03
CA MET A 61 -9.99 7.32 -7.27
C MET A 61 -9.82 7.11 -5.76
N ALA A 62 -8.76 6.44 -5.32
CA ALA A 62 -8.45 6.30 -3.90
C ALA A 62 -8.26 7.65 -3.18
N PHE A 63 -7.88 8.70 -3.92
CA PHE A 63 -7.69 10.06 -3.42
C PHE A 63 -8.88 10.99 -3.68
N ASN A 64 -9.86 10.57 -4.47
CA ASN A 64 -11.04 11.36 -4.87
C ASN A 64 -12.26 11.13 -3.96
N GLY A 65 -12.07 10.50 -2.81
CA GLY A 65 -13.06 10.44 -1.74
C GLY A 65 -13.18 9.06 -1.11
N THR A 66 -13.41 9.05 0.20
CA THR A 66 -13.72 7.87 0.99
C THR A 66 -14.98 8.12 1.82
N LYS A 67 -15.51 7.07 2.46
CA LYS A 67 -16.68 7.18 3.35
C LYS A 67 -16.49 8.22 4.46
N LYS A 68 -15.26 8.40 4.96
CA LYS A 68 -14.93 9.34 6.05
C LYS A 68 -14.35 10.68 5.54
N PHE A 69 -13.74 10.68 4.36
CA PHE A 69 -13.13 11.86 3.74
C PHE A 69 -13.76 12.07 2.36
N PRO A 70 -14.89 12.78 2.25
CA PRO A 70 -15.55 13.00 0.97
C PRO A 70 -14.72 13.92 0.06
N LYS A 71 -14.79 13.71 -1.26
CA LYS A 71 -14.07 14.52 -2.26
C LYS A 71 -12.56 14.55 -1.95
N GLN A 72 -11.97 15.74 -1.96
CA GLN A 72 -10.54 15.98 -1.75
C GLN A 72 -10.10 15.98 -0.27
N ALA A 73 -11.02 15.74 0.67
CA ALA A 73 -10.75 15.92 2.10
C ALA A 73 -9.60 15.05 2.64
N ILE A 74 -9.26 13.95 1.97
CA ILE A 74 -8.11 13.12 2.34
C ILE A 74 -6.78 13.82 2.04
N VAL A 75 -6.69 14.53 0.90
CA VAL A 75 -5.51 15.31 0.54
C VAL A 75 -5.39 16.52 1.45
N ASP A 76 -6.49 17.25 1.68
CA ASP A 76 -6.50 18.38 2.63
C ASP A 76 -6.03 17.94 4.03
N TYR A 77 -6.41 16.74 4.46
CA TYR A 77 -5.99 16.19 5.74
C TYR A 77 -4.49 15.87 5.76
N VAL A 78 -3.96 15.22 4.72
CA VAL A 78 -2.53 14.87 4.63
C VAL A 78 -1.68 16.15 4.60
N GLU A 79 -2.06 17.14 3.78
CA GLU A 79 -1.39 18.45 3.72
C GLU A 79 -1.40 19.18 5.07
N LYS A 80 -2.48 19.05 5.84
CA LYS A 80 -2.59 19.69 7.16
C LYS A 80 -1.65 19.07 8.21
N VAL A 81 -1.34 17.77 8.11
CA VAL A 81 -0.55 17.07 9.12
C VAL A 81 0.95 16.98 8.79
N GLY A 82 1.39 17.44 7.61
CA GLY A 82 2.81 17.51 7.25
C GLY A 82 3.11 17.99 5.85
#